data_AF-A0A958FBK3-F1
#
_entry.id   AF-A0A958FBK3-F1
#
_cell.length_a   1.000
_cell.length_b   1.000
_cell.length_c   1.000
_cell.angle_alpha   90.00
_cell.angle_beta   90.00
_cell.angle_gamma   90.00
#
_symmetry.space_group_name_H-M   'P 1'
#
loop_
_entity.id
_entity.type
_entity.pdbx_description
1 polymer ?
#
loop_
_entity_poly.entity_id
_entity_poly.type
_entity_poly.pdbx_seq_one_letter_code
_entity_poly.pdbx_strand_id
1 'polypeptide(L)'
;AETQFLEQYADLNEQGDGFQLKSEAGGGCIFLKDERCSVYPVRPLQCRTFPFWPENIKSPYRWKLTAHDCPGIGEGKLYTPEEIEQIANRMREKK
;
A
#
# COMPACT_ATOMS: atom_id res chain seq x y z
N ALA A 1 -4.18 17.08 6.21
CA ALA A 1 -4.55 15.80 6.85
C ALA A 1 -3.60 14.67 6.43
N GLU A 2 -3.56 14.26 5.15
CA GLU A 2 -2.65 13.19 4.72
C GLU A 2 -1.19 13.64 4.56
N THR A 3 -0.93 14.86 4.08
CA THR A 3 0.44 15.42 4.00
C THR A 3 1.14 15.43 5.35
N GLN A 4 0.46 15.92 6.40
CA GLN A 4 0.97 15.90 7.77
C GLN A 4 1.23 14.48 8.28
N PHE A 5 0.39 13.50 7.90
CA PHE A 5 0.62 12.10 8.25
C PHE A 5 1.91 11.58 7.61
N LEU A 6 2.11 11.85 6.32
CA LEU A 6 3.30 11.39 5.60
C LEU A 6 4.58 12.07 6.13
N GLU A 7 4.54 13.38 6.38
CA GLU A 7 5.67 14.12 6.96
C GLU A 7 6.12 13.55 8.32
N GLN A 8 5.15 13.12 9.14
CA GLN A 8 5.45 12.60 10.48
C GLN A 8 5.83 11.12 10.48
N TYR A 9 5.18 10.31 9.64
CA TYR A 9 5.18 8.85 9.77
C TYR A 9 5.71 8.09 8.54
N ALA A 10 6.17 8.78 7.50
CA ALA A 10 6.78 8.19 6.33
C ALA A 10 8.19 8.74 6.09
N ASP A 11 9.05 7.91 5.50
CA ASP A 11 10.36 8.29 5.00
C ASP A 11 10.40 8.05 3.49
N LEU A 12 11.38 8.60 2.78
CA LEU A 12 11.62 8.21 1.39
C LEU A 12 12.00 6.73 1.33
N ASN A 13 11.52 6.03 0.31
CA ASN A 13 11.97 4.68 0.03
C ASN A 13 13.44 4.70 -0.43
N GLU A 14 14.09 3.54 -0.42
CA GLU A 14 15.51 3.42 -0.79
C GLU A 14 15.79 3.87 -2.24
N GLN A 15 14.78 3.78 -3.11
CA GLN A 15 14.88 4.18 -4.52
C GLN A 15 14.67 5.70 -4.72
N GLY A 16 14.19 6.42 -3.70
CA GLY A 16 13.91 7.85 -3.76
C GLY A 16 12.72 8.26 -4.64
N ASP A 17 11.91 7.31 -5.11
CA ASP A 17 10.78 7.53 -6.02
C ASP A 17 9.40 7.36 -5.34
N GLY A 18 9.39 7.23 -4.02
CA GLY A 18 8.19 7.09 -3.22
C GLY A 18 8.43 7.18 -1.72
N PHE A 19 7.36 7.02 -0.95
CA PHE A 19 7.41 7.01 0.50
C PHE A 19 7.17 5.59 1.05
N GLN A 20 7.83 5.29 2.15
CA GLN A 20 7.58 4.10 2.96
C GLN A 20 7.16 4.52 4.37
N LEU A 21 6.24 3.79 4.99
CA LEU A 21 5.93 4.06 6.40
C LEU A 21 7.10 3.63 7.26
N LYS A 22 7.34 4.40 8.32
CA LYS A 22 8.32 4.06 9.36
C LYS A 22 8.06 2.65 9.89
N SER A 23 9.14 1.95 10.20
CA SER A 23 9.12 0.58 10.70
C SER A 23 9.72 0.49 12.11
N GLU A 24 9.27 -0.47 12.91
CA GLU A 24 9.87 -0.77 14.22
C GLU A 24 11.20 -1.52 14.06
N ALA A 25 12.03 -1.54 15.12
CA ALA A 25 13.36 -2.16 15.12
C ALA A 25 13.36 -3.68 14.79
N GLY A 26 12.20 -4.34 14.88
CA GLY A 26 12.00 -5.75 14.52
C GLY A 26 11.46 -5.98 13.10
N GLY A 27 11.29 -4.93 12.30
CA GLY A 27 10.62 -4.98 11.01
C GLY A 27 9.10 -4.84 11.13
N GLY A 28 8.47 -4.31 10.08
CA GLY A 28 7.04 -4.06 10.03
C GLY A 28 6.64 -2.62 10.39
N CYS A 29 5.51 -2.18 9.86
CA CYS A 29 5.00 -0.82 10.03
C CYS A 29 4.74 -0.47 11.50
N ILE A 30 5.10 0.75 11.94
CA ILE A 30 4.87 1.26 13.31
C ILE A 30 3.41 1.23 13.79
N PHE A 31 2.46 1.13 12.86
CA PHE A 31 1.02 1.06 13.16
C PHE A 31 0.47 -0.35 13.20
N LEU A 32 1.29 -1.39 12.95
CA LEU A 32 0.86 -2.77 13.05
C LEU A 32 0.92 -3.21 14.52
N LYS A 33 -0.24 -3.49 15.12
CA LYS A 33 -0.40 -3.95 16.50
C LYS A 33 -1.34 -5.14 16.51
N ASP A 34 -0.92 -6.25 17.13
CA ASP A 34 -1.71 -7.50 17.19
C ASP A 34 -2.27 -7.92 15.81
N GLU A 35 -1.39 -7.89 14.79
CA GLU A 35 -1.70 -8.21 13.39
C GLU A 35 -2.74 -7.30 12.72
N ARG A 36 -3.06 -6.15 13.33
CA ARG A 36 -4.03 -5.18 12.82
C ARG A 36 -3.45 -3.77 12.74
N CYS A 37 -3.94 -2.99 11.79
CA CYS A 37 -3.55 -1.58 11.68
C CYS A 37 -4.28 -0.76 12.76
N SER A 38 -3.54 -0.17 13.69
CA SER A 38 -4.09 0.66 14.78
C SER A 38 -4.72 1.97 14.29
N VAL A 39 -4.38 2.42 13.08
CA VAL A 39 -4.89 3.64 12.45
C VAL A 39 -5.74 3.36 11.21
N TYR A 40 -6.41 2.20 11.18
CA TYR A 40 -7.17 1.72 10.02
C TYR A 40 -8.10 2.78 9.35
N PRO A 41 -8.85 3.63 10.10
CA PRO A 41 -9.75 4.63 9.51
C PRO A 41 -9.03 5.75 8.78
N VAL A 42 -7.80 6.08 9.18
CA VAL A 42 -7.01 7.20 8.66
C VAL A 42 -5.81 6.75 7.82
N ARG A 43 -5.83 5.50 7.35
CA ARG A 43 -4.77 4.95 6.51
C ARG A 43 -4.44 5.88 5.34
N PRO A 44 -3.15 6.13 5.05
CA PRO A 44 -2.75 6.93 3.90
C PRO A 44 -3.19 6.24 2.60
N LEU A 45 -3.16 6.98 1.49
CA LEU A 45 -3.59 6.49 0.19
C LEU A 45 -2.88 5.18 -0.19
N GLN A 46 -1.55 5.10 -0.03
CA GLN A 46 -0.79 3.89 -0.33
C GLN A 46 -1.34 2.64 0.37
N CYS A 47 -1.70 2.74 1.65
CA CYS A 47 -2.26 1.61 2.40
C CYS A 47 -3.70 1.30 2.03
N ARG A 48 -4.45 2.25 1.45
CA ARG A 48 -5.84 2.07 1.00
C ARG A 48 -5.93 1.49 -0.40
N THR A 49 -4.91 1.72 -1.24
CA THR A 49 -4.88 1.25 -2.63
C THR A 49 -4.13 -0.06 -2.81
N PHE A 50 -3.38 -0.52 -1.80
CA PHE A 50 -2.81 -1.87 -1.79
C PHE A 50 -3.93 -2.92 -1.86
N PRO A 51 -3.82 -3.98 -2.69
CA PRO A 51 -2.65 -4.39 -3.47
C PRO A 51 -2.58 -3.80 -4.90
N PHE A 52 -3.55 -3.00 -5.33
CA PHE A 52 -3.69 -2.48 -6.69
C PHE A 52 -2.78 -1.29 -7.03
N TRP A 53 -1.58 -1.25 -6.45
CA TRP A 53 -0.59 -0.27 -6.86
C TRP A 53 -0.20 -0.49 -8.33
N PRO A 54 0.02 0.58 -9.12
CA PRO A 54 0.42 0.47 -10.52
C PRO A 54 1.59 -0.50 -10.75
N GLU A 55 2.56 -0.51 -9.84
CA GLU A 55 3.76 -1.34 -9.89
C GLU A 55 3.51 -2.84 -9.65
N ASN A 56 2.40 -3.18 -8.98
CA ASN A 56 1.98 -4.55 -8.70
C ASN A 56 1.15 -5.10 -9.87
N ILE A 57 0.25 -4.28 -10.43
CA ILE A 57 -0.67 -4.71 -11.49
C ILE A 57 -0.09 -4.56 -12.92
N LYS A 58 1.13 -4.04 -13.06
CA LYS A 58 1.76 -3.85 -14.39
C LYS A 58 2.00 -5.12 -15.20
N SER A 59 2.05 -6.29 -14.55
CA SER A 59 2.17 -7.58 -15.24
C SER A 59 1.72 -8.75 -14.37
N PRO A 60 1.30 -9.88 -14.96
CA PRO A 60 0.96 -11.09 -14.20
C PRO A 60 2.09 -11.59 -13.30
N TYR A 61 3.35 -11.42 -13.72
CA TYR A 61 4.51 -11.78 -12.91
C TYR A 61 4.61 -10.93 -11.63
N ARG A 62 4.42 -9.62 -11.74
CA ARG A 62 4.49 -8.70 -10.60
C ARG A 62 3.36 -8.97 -9.61
N TRP A 63 2.15 -9.19 -10.12
CA TRP A 63 1.02 -9.58 -9.29
C TRP A 63 1.30 -10.86 -8.50
N LYS A 64 1.85 -11.90 -9.17
CA LYS A 64 2.22 -13.17 -8.52
C LYS A 64 3.27 -12.98 -7.43
N LEU A 65 4.28 -12.14 -7.66
CA LEU A 65 5.28 -11.82 -6.63
C LEU A 65 4.64 -11.13 -5.43
N THR A 66 3.82 -10.11 -5.64
CA THR A 66 3.13 -9.41 -4.53
C THR A 66 2.19 -10.37 -3.78
N ALA A 67 1.49 -11.24 -4.50
CA ALA A 67 0.60 -12.25 -3.91
C ALA A 67 1.33 -13.31 -3.09
N HIS A 68 2.58 -13.63 -3.45
CA HIS A 68 3.43 -14.51 -2.64
C HIS A 68 3.74 -13.90 -1.26
N ASP A 69 3.97 -12.59 -1.20
CA ASP A 69 4.35 -11.90 0.04
C ASP A 69 3.15 -11.50 0.91
N CYS A 70 1.94 -11.48 0.35
CA CYS A 70 0.72 -11.11 1.07
C CYS A 70 -0.38 -12.16 0.89
N PRO A 71 -0.67 -12.98 1.92
CA PRO A 71 -1.66 -14.06 1.84
C PRO A 71 -3.10 -13.55 1.69
N GLY A 72 -3.35 -12.26 1.90
CA GLY A 72 -4.68 -11.66 1.67
C GLY A 72 -4.99 -11.41 0.19
N ILE A 73 -4.01 -11.52 -0.70
CA ILE A 73 -4.23 -11.31 -2.14
C ILE A 73 -4.84 -12.57 -2.75
N GLY A 74 -6.01 -12.41 -3.38
CA GLY A 74 -6.82 -13.52 -3.89
C GLY A 74 -7.98 -13.90 -2.96
N GLU A 75 -8.02 -13.33 -1.75
CA GLU A 75 -9.08 -13.53 -0.77
C GLU A 75 -10.01 -12.31 -0.69
N GLY A 76 -11.28 -12.53 -0.37
CA GLY A 76 -12.26 -11.46 -0.10
C GLY A 76 -13.00 -10.93 -1.34
N LYS A 77 -13.20 -9.61 -1.40
CA LYS A 77 -14.04 -8.96 -2.42
C LYS A 77 -13.43 -9.15 -3.82
N LEU A 78 -14.25 -9.57 -4.79
CA LEU A 78 -13.91 -9.51 -6.20
C LEU A 78 -14.07 -8.09 -6.72
N TYR A 79 -13.07 -7.62 -7.49
CA TYR A 79 -13.06 -6.31 -8.13
C TYR A 79 -13.10 -6.48 -9.65
N THR A 80 -13.85 -5.63 -10.33
CA THR A 80 -13.81 -5.58 -11.79
C THR A 80 -12.53 -4.89 -12.28
N PRO A 81 -12.11 -5.11 -13.54
CA PRO A 81 -10.97 -4.39 -14.11
C PRO A 81 -11.08 -2.87 -13.99
N GLU A 82 -12.30 -2.32 -14.13
CA GLU A 82 -12.56 -0.88 -14.03
C GLU A 82 -12.38 -0.37 -12.60
N GLU A 83 -12.86 -1.11 -11.59
CA GLU A 83 -12.65 -0.75 -10.18
C GLU A 83 -11.15 -0.76 -9.83
N ILE A 84 -10.42 -1.77 -10.29
CA ILE A 84 -8.96 -1.87 -10.08
C ILE A 84 -8.25 -0.66 -10.69
N GLU A 85 -8.58 -0.31 -11.93
CA GLU A 85 -7.97 0.81 -12.62
C GLU A 85 -8.28 2.16 -11.93
N GLN A 86 -9.51 2.35 -11.44
CA GLN A 86 -9.87 3.53 -10.65
C GLN A 86 -9.05 3.63 -9.35
N ILE A 87 -8.85 2.51 -8.64
CA ILE A 87 -8.03 2.49 -7.43
C ILE A 87 -6.56 2.81 -7.75
N ALA A 88 -6.03 2.24 -8.83
CA ALA A 88 -4.65 2.46 -9.27
C ALA A 88 -4.41 3.91 -9.70
N ASN A 89 -5.37 4.53 -10.40
CA ASN A 89 -5.26 5.92 -10.87
C ASN A 89 -5.09 6.92 -9.73
N ARG A 90 -5.72 6.68 -8.57
CA ARG A 90 -5.53 7.52 -7.39
C ARG A 90 -4.07 7.65 -6.98
N MET A 91 -3.27 6.59 -7.16
CA MET A 91 -1.81 6.63 -6.89
C MET A 91 -1.05 7.37 -7.98
N ARG A 92 -1.43 7.18 -9.26
CA ARG A 92 -0.77 7.83 -10.42
C ARG A 92 -0.95 9.35 -10.39
N GLU A 93 -2.11 9.83 -9.98
CA GLU A 93 -2.46 11.25 -9.92
C GLU A 93 -1.77 12.00 -8.76
N LYS A 94 -1.15 11.27 -7.83
CA LYS A 94 -0.60 11.82 -6.58
C LYS A 94 0.92 11.70 -6.47
N LYS A 95 1.58 11.11 -7.48
CA LYS A 95 3.03 11.17 -7.70
C LYS A 95 3.39 12.53 -8.30
#